data_AF-A0A1G5MC05-F1
#
_entry.id   AF-A0A1G5MC05-F1
#
_cell.length_a   1.000
_cell.length_b   1.000
_cell.length_c   1.000
_cell.angle_alpha   90.00
_cell.angle_beta   90.00
_cell.angle_gamma   90.00
#
_symmetry.space_group_name_H-M   'P 1'
#
loop_
_entity.id
_entity.type
_entity.pdbx_description
1 polymer ?
#
loop_
_entity_poly.entity_id
_entity_poly.type
_entity_poly.pdbx_seq_one_letter_code
_entity_poly.pdbx_strand_id
1 'polypeptide(L)' 'MIASRLWFDCTPSGRLFDLPVNGKRVQFSENVFYEVENGRIRNVWSVIDKAAVVAQLGGSEHNVG' A
#
# COMPACT_ATOMS: atom_id res chain seq x y z
N MET A 1 4.76 18.49 -12.83
CA MET A 1 4.78 17.35 -11.90
C MET A 1 3.91 17.68 -10.69
N ILE A 2 3.15 16.72 -10.19
CA ILE A 2 2.29 16.85 -9.00
C ILE A 2 2.71 15.76 -8.03
N ALA A 3 2.99 16.13 -6.77
CA ALA A 3 3.22 15.18 -5.69
C ALA A 3 2.00 15.15 -4.76
N SER A 4 1.58 13.95 -4.36
CA SER A 4 0.50 13.76 -3.40
C SER A 4 0.85 12.64 -2.43
N ARG A 5 0.29 12.72 -1.22
CA ARG A 5 0.31 11.63 -0.26
C ARG A 5 -1.09 11.04 -0.15
N LEU A 6 -1.20 9.76 -0.47
CA LEU A 6 -2.43 9.00 -0.33
C LEU A 6 -2.39 8.24 0.99
N TRP A 7 -3.52 8.24 1.69
CA TRP A 7 -3.73 7.46 2.91
C TRP A 7 -4.75 6.38 2.60
N PHE A 8 -4.33 5.13 2.74
CA PHE A 8 -5.18 3.97 2.56
C PHE A 8 -5.67 3.47 3.90
N ASP A 9 -6.92 3.03 3.90
CA ASP A 9 -7.61 2.42 5.02
C ASP A 9 -8.60 1.41 4.43
N CYS A 10 -8.18 0.14 4.39
CA CYS A 10 -8.92 -0.87 3.61
C CYS A 10 -8.78 -2.27 4.21
N THR A 11 -9.62 -3.19 3.73
CA THR A 11 -9.65 -4.62 4.08
C THR A 11 -9.41 -5.49 2.81
N PRO A 12 -8.16 -5.58 2.31
CA PRO A 12 -7.84 -6.42 1.16
C PRO A 12 -8.27 -7.87 1.41
N SER A 13 -9.04 -8.45 0.49
CA SER A 13 -9.58 -9.81 0.64
C SER A 13 -8.53 -10.93 0.53
N GLY A 14 -7.35 -10.63 -0.04
CA GLY A 14 -6.28 -11.61 -0.26
C GLY A 14 -4.91 -11.04 0.09
N ARG A 15 -3.94 -11.26 -0.80
CA ARG A 15 -2.56 -10.78 -0.62
C ARG A 15 -2.44 -9.30 -0.98
N LEU A 16 -1.66 -8.56 -0.20
CA LEU A 16 -1.26 -7.18 -0.49
C LEU A 16 0.26 -7.06 -0.29
N PHE A 17 0.99 -6.61 -1.31
CA PHE A 17 2.46 -6.51 -1.28
C PHE A 17 3.15 -7.82 -0.82
N ASP A 18 2.65 -8.95 -1.31
CA ASP A 18 3.09 -10.30 -0.93
C ASP A 18 2.85 -10.68 0.54
N LEU A 19 2.03 -9.91 1.26
CA LEU A 19 1.61 -10.21 2.61
C LEU A 19 0.19 -10.79 2.62
N PRO A 20 -0.09 -11.88 3.35
CA PRO A 20 -1.41 -12.48 3.43
C PRO A 20 -2.32 -11.66 4.36
N VAL A 21 -2.90 -10.57 3.85
CA VAL A 21 -3.79 -9.70 4.63
C VAL A 21 -5.14 -10.37 4.92
N ASN A 22 -5.68 -11.12 3.97
CA ASN A 22 -6.82 -12.04 4.17
C ASN A 22 -8.03 -11.43 4.90
N GLY A 23 -8.45 -10.24 4.48
CA GLY A 23 -9.60 -9.53 5.03
C GLY A 23 -9.29 -8.68 6.27
N LYS A 24 -8.07 -8.72 6.81
CA LYS A 24 -7.65 -7.85 7.91
C LYS A 24 -7.60 -6.40 7.43
N ARG A 25 -8.09 -5.48 8.27
CA ARG A 25 -7.98 -4.04 8.01
C ARG A 25 -6.53 -3.59 8.15
N VAL A 26 -6.04 -2.84 7.18
CA VAL A 26 -4.69 -2.25 7.17
C VAL A 26 -4.76 -0.78 6.74
N GLN A 27 -3.89 0.04 7.33
CA GLN A 27 -3.74 1.46 7.01
C GLN A 27 -2.30 1.78 6.65
N PHE A 28 -2.06 2.40 5.50
CA PHE A 28 -0.70 2.74 5.07
C PHE A 28 -0.72 3.98 4.19
N SER A 29 0.45 4.54 3.91
CA SER A 29 0.55 5.71 3.04
C SER A 29 1.40 5.43 1.80
N GLU A 30 1.08 6.15 0.74
CA GLU A 30 1.83 6.17 -0.51
C GLU A 30 2.15 7.63 -0.87
N ASN A 31 3.40 7.89 -1.22
CA ASN A 31 3.78 9.14 -1.88
C ASN A 31 3.77 8.89 -3.38
N VAL A 32 2.91 9.57 -4.12
CA VAL A 32 2.75 9.44 -5.56
C VAL A 32 3.18 10.71 -6.27
N PHE A 33 3.89 10.54 -7.38
CA PHE A 33 4.37 11.59 -8.25
C PHE A 33 3.78 11.39 -9.64
N TYR A 34 2.98 12.36 -10.07
CA TYR A 34 2.40 12.41 -11.40
C TYR A 34 3.19 13.36 -12.28
N GLU A 35 3.65 12.87 -13.42
CA GLU A 35 3.99 13.75 -14.52
C GLU A 35 2.72 14.06 -15.31
N VAL A 36 2.44 15.33 -15.52
CA VAL A 36 1.27 15.79 -16.29
C VAL A 36 1.78 16.48 -17.54
N GLU A 37 1.33 16.01 -18.70
CA GLU A 37 1.65 16.55 -20.01
C GLU A 37 0.33 16.73 -20.79
N ASN A 38 0.14 17.90 -21.39
CA ASN A 38 -1.09 18.23 -22.14
C ASN A 38 -2.39 17.97 -21.35
N GLY A 39 -2.38 18.28 -20.05
CA GLY A 39 -3.53 18.11 -19.15
C GLY A 39 -3.84 16.65 -18.78
N ARG A 40 -2.98 15.69 -19.13
CA ARG A 40 -3.16 14.26 -18.81
C ARG A 40 -1.97 13.74 -18.01
N ILE A 41 -2.22 12.75 -17.16
CA ILE A 41 -1.14 12.04 -16.44
C ILE A 41 -0.37 11.20 -17.46
N ARG A 42 0.91 11.50 -17.65
CA ARG A 42 1.82 10.85 -18.59
C ARG A 42 2.61 9.72 -17.95
N ASN A 43 3.08 9.93 -16.72
CA ASN A 43 3.84 8.97 -15.92
C ASN A 43 3.42 9.04 -14.46
N VAL A 44 3.59 7.92 -13.75
CA VAL A 44 3.29 7.77 -12.33
C VAL A 44 4.47 7.05 -11.68
N TRP A 45 5.01 7.64 -10.62
CA TRP A 45 5.96 6.97 -9.73
C TRP A 45 5.38 6.97 -8.32
N SER A 46 5.61 5.91 -7.56
CA SER A 46 5.17 5.89 -6.19
C SER A 46 6.11 5.17 -5.24
N VAL A 47 6.07 5.63 -3.99
CA VAL A 47 6.79 5.06 -2.85
C VAL A 47 5.76 4.69 -1.80
N ILE A 48 5.61 3.38 -1.56
CA ILE A 48 4.60 2.83 -0.66
C ILE A 48 5.26 2.40 0.64
N ASP A 49 4.66 2.78 1.77
CA ASP A 49 5.08 2.31 3.09
C ASP A 49 4.56 0.88 3.36
N LYS A 50 5.26 -0.10 2.79
CA LYS A 50 4.96 -1.53 3.03
C LYS A 50 5.25 -1.95 4.47
N ALA A 51 6.18 -1.29 5.15
CA ALA A 51 6.55 -1.61 6.53
C ALA A 51 5.38 -1.34 7.49
N ALA A 52 4.58 -0.29 7.25
CA ALA A 52 3.35 -0.05 8.00
C ALA A 52 2.37 -1.23 7.90
N VAL A 53 2.23 -1.86 6.71
CA VAL A 53 1.38 -3.05 6.54
C VAL A 53 1.94 -4.23 7.34
N VAL A 54 3.25 -4.51 7.24
CA VAL A 54 3.91 -5.58 8.01
C VAL A 54 3.69 -5.42 9.51
N ALA A 55 3.89 -4.20 10.03
CA ALA A 55 3.74 -3.91 11.46
C ALA A 55 2.31 -4.17 11.96
N GLN A 56 1.28 -3.88 11.14
CA GLN A 56 -0.11 -4.13 11.49
C GLN A 56 -0.50 -5.60 11.40
N LEU A 57 0.15 -6.36 10.51
CA LEU A 57 -0.12 -7.78 10.42
C LEU A 57 0.36 -8.53 11.66
N GLY A 58 1.42 -8.04 12.34
CA GLY A 58 1.89 -8.52 13.63
C GLY A 58 2.30 -9.98 13.56
N GLY A 59 3.60 -10.27 13.40
CA GLY A 59 4.12 -11.61 13.16
C GLY A 59 3.40 -12.73 13.95
N SER A 60 2.55 -13.48 13.24
CA SER A 60 1.93 -14.71 13.70
C SER A 60 2.42 -15.86 12.82
N GLU A 61 3.67 -16.26 12.99
CA GLU A 61 4.07 -17.63 12.68
C GLU A 61 4.14 -18.42 13.98
N HIS A 62 3.09 -19.20 14.27
CA HIS A 62 3.17 -20.56 14.77
C HIS A 62 1.75 -21.15 14.87
N ASN A 63 1.41 -22.04 13.94
CA ASN A 63 0.69 -23.25 14.26
C ASN A 63 1.34 -24.37 13.46
N VAL A 64 2.37 -24.97 14.08
CA VAL A 64 2.84 -26.30 13.72
C VAL A 64 1.67 -27.26 13.92
N GLY A 65 1.34 -27.98 12.86
CA GLY A 65 0.54 -29.20 12.86
C GLY A 65 1.20 -30.18 11.89
#